data_AF-A0A9P6RCG4-F1
#
_entry.id   AF-A0A9P6RCG4-F1
#
_cell.length_a   1.000
_cell.length_b   1.000
_cell.length_c   1.000
_cell.angle_alpha   90.00
_cell.angle_beta   90.00
_cell.angle_gamma   90.00
#
_symmetry.space_group_name_H-M   'P 1'
#
loop_
_entity.id
_entity.type
_entity.pdbx_description
1 polymer ?
#
loop_
_entity_poly.entity_id
_entity_poly.type
_entity_poly.pdbx_seq_one_letter_code
_entity_poly.pdbx_strand_id
1 'polypeptide(L)'
;MCEEPLSILYARTVDEADALVKAFRDAWKDLAPHFLQYLNENYLDSEANRRRWMFCYREGVSYGSINTSDFVESWHNIVKELFCKDKHQQRLDTGIYVLVHGVIPYFTQKCLHHKVQVGRLSRSK
;
A
#
# COMPACT_ATOMS: atom_id res chain seq x y z
N MET A 1 -15.63 8.70 -0.32
CA MET A 1 -15.02 9.86 0.36
C MET A 1 -13.52 9.78 0.07
N CYS A 2 -12.97 10.82 -0.56
CA CYS A 2 -11.56 10.99 -1.00
C CYS A 2 -11.07 10.19 -2.22
N GLU A 3 -11.65 10.40 -3.39
CA GLU A 3 -11.05 9.95 -4.67
C GLU A 3 -9.96 10.90 -5.21
N GLU A 4 -9.86 12.14 -4.68
CA GLU A 4 -8.95 13.15 -5.21
C GLU A 4 -7.44 12.87 -4.98
N PRO A 5 -6.99 12.32 -3.82
CA PRO A 5 -5.58 11.94 -3.67
C PRO A 5 -5.22 10.71 -4.52
N LEU A 6 -6.21 9.87 -4.83
CA LEU A 6 -6.02 8.68 -5.67
C LEU A 6 -5.77 9.09 -7.12
N SER A 7 -6.46 10.11 -7.65
CA SER A 7 -6.22 10.56 -9.02
C SER A 7 -4.80 11.09 -9.24
N ILE A 8 -4.22 11.78 -8.25
CA ILE A 8 -2.80 12.21 -8.26
C ILE A 8 -1.87 10.99 -8.35
N LEU A 9 -2.15 9.95 -7.56
CA LEU A 9 -1.34 8.72 -7.51
C LEU A 9 -1.34 7.96 -8.84
N TYR A 10 -2.52 7.89 -9.49
CA TYR A 10 -2.76 7.15 -10.74
C TYR A 10 -2.55 7.96 -12.02
N ALA A 11 -2.09 9.21 -11.92
CA ALA A 11 -1.75 10.03 -13.08
C ALA A 11 -0.79 9.27 -14.01
N ARG A 12 -1.07 9.32 -15.31
CA ARG A 12 -0.33 8.55 -16.32
C ARG A 12 0.93 9.27 -16.76
N THR A 13 0.94 10.60 -16.68
CA THR A 13 2.10 11.43 -17.02
C THR A 13 2.48 12.33 -15.84
N VAL A 14 3.72 12.82 -15.87
CA VAL A 14 4.21 13.79 -14.88
C VAL A 14 3.42 15.09 -14.95
N ASP A 15 3.14 15.58 -16.17
CA ASP A 15 2.39 16.82 -16.38
C ASP A 15 0.95 16.72 -15.84
N GLU A 16 0.30 15.56 -16.03
CA GLU A 16 -1.02 15.28 -15.46
C GLU A 16 -0.97 15.27 -13.93
N ALA A 17 0.04 14.63 -13.34
CA ALA A 17 0.23 14.58 -11.90
C ALA A 17 0.44 15.98 -11.32
N ASP A 18 1.25 16.82 -11.97
CA ASP A 18 1.49 18.21 -11.55
C ASP A 18 0.23 19.06 -11.60
N ALA A 19 -0.57 18.92 -12.66
CA ALA A 19 -1.85 19.62 -12.79
C ALA A 19 -2.83 19.22 -11.66
N LEU A 20 -2.93 17.92 -11.37
CA LEU A 20 -3.79 17.40 -10.30
C LEU A 20 -3.32 17.83 -8.91
N VAL A 21 -2.00 17.81 -8.64
CA VAL A 21 -1.42 18.32 -7.39
C VAL A 21 -1.74 19.79 -7.19
N LYS A 22 -1.62 20.60 -8.25
CA LYS A 22 -1.95 22.02 -8.19
C LYS A 22 -3.43 22.23 -7.87
N ALA A 23 -4.32 21.55 -8.59
CA ALA A 23 -5.77 21.64 -8.36
C ALA A 23 -6.14 21.22 -6.93
N PHE A 24 -5.53 20.13 -6.43
CA PHE A 24 -5.74 19.65 -5.08
C PHE A 24 -5.28 20.66 -4.02
N ARG A 25 -4.07 21.23 -4.18
CA ARG A 25 -3.55 22.27 -3.29
C ARG A 25 -4.48 23.48 -3.23
N ASP A 26 -4.97 23.93 -4.38
CA ASP A 26 -5.85 25.10 -4.46
C ASP A 26 -7.20 24.84 -3.79
N ALA A 27 -7.76 23.63 -3.91
CA ALA A 27 -9.01 23.25 -3.27
C ALA A 27 -8.88 23.04 -1.74
N TRP A 28 -7.73 22.54 -1.27
CA TRP A 28 -7.57 22.09 0.12
C TRP A 28 -6.82 23.06 1.03
N LYS A 29 -6.17 24.10 0.49
CA LYS A 29 -5.38 25.07 1.28
C LYS A 29 -6.15 25.70 2.44
N ASP A 30 -7.42 26.02 2.23
CA ASP A 30 -8.26 26.67 3.25
C ASP A 30 -9.06 25.66 4.09
N LEU A 31 -9.29 24.45 3.55
CA LEU A 31 -10.09 23.40 4.19
C LEU A 31 -9.28 22.58 5.20
N ALA A 32 -8.03 22.25 4.86
CA ALA A 32 -7.18 21.39 5.68
C ALA A 32 -5.69 21.74 5.53
N PRO A 33 -5.26 22.95 5.98
CA PRO A 33 -3.89 23.43 5.79
C PRO A 33 -2.83 22.52 6.43
N HIS A 34 -3.10 21.95 7.60
CA HIS A 34 -2.17 21.03 8.28
C HIS A 34 -2.03 19.69 7.56
N PHE A 35 -3.12 19.18 6.97
CA PHE A 35 -3.05 17.97 6.16
C PHE A 35 -2.25 18.23 4.87
N LEU A 36 -2.49 19.38 4.23
CA LEU A 36 -1.76 19.77 3.04
C LEU A 36 -0.26 19.96 3.33
N GLN A 37 0.08 20.54 4.47
CA GLN A 37 1.46 20.66 4.95
C GLN A 37 2.12 19.28 5.08
N TYR A 38 1.47 18.35 5.81
CA TYR A 38 1.99 16.99 5.96
C TYR A 38 2.20 16.29 4.61
N LEU A 39 1.21 16.40 3.70
CA LEU A 39 1.26 15.78 2.38
C LEU A 39 2.42 16.36 1.54
N ASN A 40 2.62 17.67 1.60
CA ASN A 40 3.71 18.34 0.89
C ASN A 40 5.08 17.90 1.40
N GLU A 41 5.30 17.96 2.72
CA GLU A 41 6.59 17.62 3.35
C GLU A 41 6.99 16.16 3.12
N ASN A 42 6.02 15.24 3.16
CA ASN A 42 6.30 13.80 3.14
C ASN A 42 6.20 13.18 1.74
N TYR A 43 5.45 13.79 0.81
CA TYR A 43 5.11 13.15 -0.47
C TYR A 43 5.36 14.05 -1.69
N LEU A 44 4.91 15.30 -1.67
CA LEU A 44 4.77 16.10 -2.89
C LEU A 44 5.95 17.04 -3.19
N ASP A 45 6.63 17.60 -2.19
CA ASP A 45 7.67 18.62 -2.44
C ASP A 45 9.03 18.03 -2.82
N SER A 46 9.31 16.80 -2.38
CA SER A 46 10.54 16.10 -2.72
C SER A 46 10.37 15.26 -3.97
N GLU A 47 11.17 15.52 -5.00
CA GLU A 47 11.19 14.70 -6.23
C GLU A 47 11.47 13.21 -5.91
N ALA A 48 12.35 12.94 -4.95
CA ALA A 48 12.65 11.57 -4.53
C ALA A 48 11.42 10.87 -3.93
N ASN A 49 10.58 11.60 -3.19
CA ASN A 49 9.33 11.07 -2.64
C ASN A 49 8.28 10.91 -3.74
N ARG A 50 8.13 11.90 -4.63
CA ARG A 50 7.23 11.81 -5.78
C ARG A 50 7.52 10.59 -6.65
N ARG A 51 8.78 10.33 -6.95
CA ARG A 51 9.22 9.15 -7.74
C ARG A 51 8.90 7.81 -7.06
N ARG A 52 8.87 7.77 -5.72
CA ARG A 52 8.49 6.55 -4.97
C ARG A 52 6.99 6.33 -4.99
N TRP A 53 6.20 7.39 -4.90
CA TRP A 53 4.76 7.31 -4.68
C TRP A 53 3.95 7.34 -5.97
N MET A 54 4.16 8.32 -6.85
CA MET A 54 3.32 8.50 -8.05
C MET A 54 3.65 7.49 -9.15
N PHE A 55 2.61 6.95 -9.80
CA PHE A 55 2.79 5.87 -10.78
C PHE A 55 3.43 6.33 -12.08
N CYS A 56 3.24 7.58 -12.49
CA CYS A 56 3.89 8.15 -13.67
C CYS A 56 5.43 8.11 -13.63
N TYR A 57 6.05 7.97 -12.46
CA TYR A 57 7.52 7.83 -12.34
C TYR A 57 8.00 6.37 -12.24
N ARG A 58 7.10 5.38 -12.21
CA ARG A 58 7.42 3.96 -12.03
C ARG A 58 7.66 3.23 -13.34
N GLU A 59 8.29 3.88 -14.32
CA GLU A 59 8.66 3.23 -15.58
C GLU A 59 9.74 2.15 -15.35
N GLY A 60 9.51 0.94 -15.85
CA GLY A 60 10.50 -0.15 -15.80
C GLY A 60 10.65 -0.89 -14.47
N VAL A 61 9.82 -0.61 -13.46
CA VAL A 61 9.83 -1.38 -12.20
C VAL A 61 9.00 -2.65 -12.38
N SER A 62 9.58 -3.83 -12.14
CA SER A 62 8.91 -5.16 -12.19
C SER A 62 7.63 -5.25 -11.31
N TYR A 63 7.42 -4.28 -10.43
CA TYR A 63 6.30 -4.17 -9.50
C TYR A 63 5.42 -2.96 -9.78
N GLY A 64 5.49 -2.35 -10.98
CA GLY A 64 4.70 -1.17 -11.36
C GLY A 64 3.19 -1.37 -11.24
N SER A 65 2.71 -2.61 -11.25
CA SER A 65 1.31 -2.99 -11.00
C SER A 65 0.96 -3.27 -9.54
N ILE A 66 1.94 -3.31 -8.63
CA ILE A 66 1.71 -3.55 -7.21
C ILE A 66 1.50 -2.21 -6.51
N ASN A 67 0.24 -1.88 -6.28
CA ASN A 67 -0.09 -0.88 -5.29
C ASN A 67 0.21 -1.46 -3.89
N THR A 68 1.30 -1.01 -3.29
CA THR A 68 1.72 -1.46 -1.95
C THR A 68 0.62 -1.20 -0.92
N SER A 69 -0.19 -0.14 -1.09
CA SER A 69 -1.34 0.12 -0.22
C SER A 69 -2.36 -1.00 -0.33
N ASP A 70 -2.80 -1.35 -1.54
CA ASP A 70 -3.83 -2.38 -1.75
C ASP A 70 -3.32 -3.77 -1.32
N PHE A 71 -2.05 -4.07 -1.55
CA PHE A 71 -1.45 -5.33 -1.13
C PHE A 71 -1.35 -5.43 0.40
N VAL A 72 -0.87 -4.38 1.07
CA VAL A 72 -0.77 -4.34 2.54
C VAL A 72 -2.16 -4.31 3.18
N GLU A 73 -3.12 -3.62 2.58
CA GLU A 73 -4.50 -3.56 3.06
C GLU A 73 -5.21 -4.90 2.89
N SER A 74 -5.05 -5.56 1.74
CA SER A 74 -5.55 -6.92 1.51
C SER A 74 -4.93 -7.91 2.50
N TRP A 75 -3.61 -7.85 2.71
CA TRP A 75 -2.93 -8.66 3.72
C TRP A 75 -3.47 -8.38 5.13
N HIS A 76 -3.67 -7.11 5.49
CA HIS A 76 -4.20 -6.71 6.80
C HIS A 76 -5.64 -7.18 7.00
N ASN A 77 -6.47 -7.18 5.95
CA ASN A 77 -7.83 -7.70 6.00
C ASN A 77 -7.84 -9.21 6.21
N ILE A 78 -6.96 -9.96 5.54
CA ILE A 78 -6.79 -11.41 5.77
C ILE A 78 -6.36 -11.68 7.21
N VAL A 79 -5.42 -10.89 7.76
CA VAL A 79 -4.99 -11.03 9.15
C VAL A 79 -6.15 -10.78 10.11
N LYS A 80 -6.92 -9.71 9.90
CA LYS A 80 -8.09 -9.40 10.72
C LYS A 80 -9.14 -10.49 10.69
N GLU A 81 -9.50 -10.97 9.50
CA GLU A 81 -10.55 -11.98 9.31
C GLU A 81 -10.16 -13.33 9.92
N LEU A 82 -8.92 -13.78 9.70
CA LEU A 82 -8.48 -15.10 10.14
C LEU A 82 -8.10 -15.12 11.63
N PHE A 83 -7.53 -14.03 12.14
CA PHE A 83 -6.86 -14.03 13.45
C PHE A 83 -7.44 -13.02 14.46
N CYS A 84 -8.27 -12.07 14.05
CA CYS A 84 -8.84 -11.03 14.92
C CYS A 84 -10.38 -11.03 14.88
N LYS A 85 -10.98 -12.23 14.96
CA LYS A 85 -12.41 -12.47 14.72
C LYS A 85 -13.39 -11.69 15.60
N ASP A 86 -12.99 -11.21 16.78
CA ASP A 86 -13.87 -10.42 17.65
C ASP A 86 -13.17 -9.21 18.28
N LYS A 87 -13.77 -8.04 18.03
CA LYS A 87 -13.32 -6.72 18.49
C LYS A 87 -13.65 -6.52 19.97
N HIS A 88 -12.79 -7.00 20.85
CA HIS A 88 -12.69 -6.41 22.19
C HIS A 88 -11.22 -6.35 22.60
N GLN A 89 -10.66 -5.14 22.47
CA GLN A 89 -9.34 -4.69 22.96
C GLN A 89 -8.31 -5.82 23.15
N GLN A 90 -7.81 -6.35 22.03
CA GLN A 90 -6.55 -7.09 22.08
C GLN A 90 -5.46 -6.08 22.42
N ARG A 91 -4.97 -6.15 23.66
CA ARG A 91 -3.79 -5.42 24.09
C ARG A 91 -2.66 -5.70 23.09
N LEU A 92 -1.74 -4.75 22.93
CA LEU A 92 -0.63 -4.85 21.98
C LEU A 92 0.13 -6.19 22.10
N ASP A 93 0.29 -6.69 23.33
CA ASP A 93 0.90 -8.00 23.61
C ASP A 93 0.15 -9.18 22.97
N THR A 94 -1.18 -9.17 23.01
CA THR A 94 -2.01 -10.19 22.35
C THR A 94 -1.87 -10.11 20.83
N GLY A 95 -1.83 -8.89 20.27
CA GLY A 95 -1.59 -8.69 18.84
C GLY A 95 -0.22 -9.21 18.38
N ILE A 96 0.84 -8.90 19.13
CA ILE A 96 2.20 -9.40 18.85
C ILE A 96 2.23 -10.93 18.95
N TYR A 97 1.62 -11.50 19.99
CA TYR A 97 1.55 -12.95 20.17
C TYR A 97 0.87 -13.64 18.97
N VAL A 98 -0.27 -13.11 18.53
CA VAL A 98 -1.01 -13.62 17.36
C VAL A 98 -0.19 -13.51 16.07
N LEU A 99 0.51 -12.38 15.88
CA LEU A 99 1.39 -12.20 14.72
C LEU A 99 2.51 -13.24 14.68
N VAL A 100 3.21 -13.42 15.80
CA VAL A 100 4.38 -14.31 15.89
C VAL A 100 3.97 -15.78 15.81
N HIS A 101 2.90 -16.19 16.50
CA HIS A 101 2.55 -17.60 16.64
C HIS A 101 1.46 -18.08 15.68
N GLY A 102 0.67 -17.17 15.10
CA GLY A 102 -0.38 -17.51 14.14
C GLY A 102 -0.04 -17.06 12.73
N VAL A 103 0.13 -15.75 12.55
CA VAL A 103 0.22 -15.12 11.21
C VAL A 103 1.50 -15.54 10.49
N ILE A 104 2.67 -15.38 11.10
CA ILE A 104 3.96 -15.70 10.46
C ILE A 104 4.02 -17.18 10.03
N PRO A 105 3.75 -18.17 10.91
CA PRO A 105 3.79 -19.58 10.52
C PRO A 105 2.83 -19.91 9.38
N TYR A 106 1.62 -19.35 9.41
CA TYR A 106 0.61 -19.55 8.37
C TYR A 106 1.08 -19.09 6.98
N PHE A 107 1.62 -17.88 6.89
CA PHE A 107 2.12 -17.35 5.62
C PHE A 107 3.42 -18.04 5.18
N THR A 108 4.30 -18.41 6.10
CA THR A 108 5.48 -19.22 5.79
C THR A 108 5.08 -20.55 5.17
N GLN A 109 4.10 -21.26 5.76
CA GLN A 109 3.60 -22.53 5.22
C GLN A 109 2.96 -22.34 3.84
N LYS A 110 2.14 -21.29 3.64
CA LYS A 110 1.54 -20.98 2.34
C LYS A 110 2.58 -20.72 1.25
N CYS A 111 3.64 -19.98 1.56
CA CYS A 111 4.74 -19.71 0.63
C CYS A 111 5.51 -20.98 0.27
N LEU A 112 5.77 -21.86 1.25
CA LEU A 112 6.39 -23.17 1.00
C LEU A 112 5.51 -24.03 0.11
N HIS A 113 4.19 -24.07 0.36
CA HIS A 113 3.26 -24.86 -0.45
C HIS A 113 3.19 -24.37 -1.90
N HIS A 114 3.16 -23.04 -2.11
CA HIS A 114 3.23 -22.45 -3.45
C HIS A 114 4.55 -22.79 -4.16
N LYS A 115 5.69 -22.70 -3.48
CA LYS A 115 7.00 -23.06 -4.06
C LYS A 115 7.06 -24.53 -4.48
N VAL A 116 6.50 -25.43 -3.68
CA VAL A 116 6.41 -26.88 -4.01
C VAL A 116 5.51 -27.11 -5.22
N GLN A 117 4.37 -26.42 -5.33
CA GLN A 117 3.47 -26.56 -6.47
C GLN A 117 4.06 -26.01 -7.78
N VAL A 118 4.73 -24.86 -7.74
CA VAL A 118 5.44 -24.32 -8.91
C VAL A 118 6.58 -25.24 -9.35
N GLY A 119 7.35 -25.79 -8.40
CA GLY A 119 8.44 -26.73 -8.69
C GLY A 119 7.97 -28.08 -9.25
N ARG A 120 6.71 -28.50 -9.00
CA ARG A 120 6.10 -29.67 -9.64
C ARG A 120 5.69 -29.38 -11.09
N LEU A 121 5.14 -28.20 -11.35
CA LEU A 121 4.77 -27.78 -12.71
C LEU A 121 5.99 -27.60 -13.62
N SER A 122 7.13 -27.15 -13.08
CA SER A 122 8.37 -26.98 -13.85
C SER A 122 9.10 -28.28 -14.20
N ARG A 123 8.81 -29.39 -13.50
CA ARG A 123 9.44 -30.71 -13.73
C ARG A 123 8.63 -31.64 -14.63
N SER A 124 7.48 -31.18 -15.11
CA SER A 124 6.55 -31.98 -15.93
C SER A 124 6.67 -31.70 -17.43
N LYS A 125 7.84 -31.23 -17.89
CA LYS A 125 8.20 -31.06 -19.31
C LYS A 125 9.38 -31.95 -19.65
#